data_AF-M0JAW7-F1
#
_entry.id   AF-M0JAW7-F1
#
_cell.length_a   1.000
_cell.length_b   1.000
_cell.length_c   1.000
_cell.angle_alpha   90.00
_cell.angle_beta   90.00
_cell.angle_gamma   90.00
#
_symmetry.space_group_name_H-M   'P 1'
#
loop_
_entity.id
_entity.type
_entity.pdbx_description
1 polymer ?
#
loop_
_entity_poly.entity_id
_entity_poly.type
_entity_poly.pdbx_seq_one_letter_code
_entity_poly.pdbx_strand_id
1 'polypeptide(L)'
;MANIRVKDWTKEKLQGIRNAESHSSYDSVIKTLLKDRELAKYADDDSNTAIDESIKSQDADIDKMFDDLTVLAELTGSHDDVLFLWCPNCGNELVHLTVERPLGRSVFEMECQRCLTHLDSQAIVAIELRYPLEQKMIEGQLQADLKSCVVDYWDRTLKGVTTDTVETEPSAARLVWQFDQYHKQFDWDWPTAVPTVSFVPGVTYRNTATDERIEAVEAVTEHRNALDSYKVRRSTAGGDVISDQLDSSTIVDWIVNRELVVTEQSIGTTKLTT
;
A
#
# COMPACT_ATOMS: atom_id res chain seq x y z
N MET A 1 -30.06 18.31 11.67
CA MET A 1 -28.73 18.30 12.31
C MET A 1 -27.80 19.20 11.52
N ALA A 2 -27.14 20.17 12.17
CA ALA A 2 -25.94 20.77 11.60
C ALA A 2 -24.82 19.73 11.74
N ASN A 3 -24.85 18.75 10.83
CA ASN A 3 -23.78 17.80 10.63
C ASN A 3 -22.53 18.61 10.30
N ILE A 4 -21.65 18.86 11.26
CA ILE A 4 -20.27 19.24 10.93
C ILE A 4 -19.59 17.95 10.48
N ARG A 5 -19.99 17.50 9.30
CA ARG A 5 -19.24 16.56 8.48
C ARG A 5 -18.07 17.38 7.98
N VAL A 6 -16.85 17.05 8.40
CA VAL A 6 -15.63 17.57 7.78
C VAL A 6 -15.67 17.34 6.24
N LYS A 7 -16.50 16.38 5.79
CA LYS A 7 -16.94 16.09 4.41
C LYS A 7 -17.66 17.22 3.63
N ASP A 8 -18.15 18.31 4.25
CA ASP A 8 -18.84 19.42 3.55
C ASP A 8 -17.99 20.70 3.40
N TRP A 9 -16.70 20.62 3.75
CA TRP A 9 -15.86 21.79 3.99
C TRP A 9 -14.75 21.84 2.94
N THR A 10 -15.01 22.62 1.88
CA THR A 10 -13.98 23.00 0.90
C THR A 10 -12.78 23.62 1.61
N LYS A 11 -11.60 23.56 0.99
CA LYS A 11 -10.36 24.23 1.45
C LYS A 11 -10.59 25.63 2.02
N GLU A 12 -11.49 26.39 1.39
CA GLU A 12 -11.89 27.75 1.79
C GLU A 12 -12.57 27.81 3.16
N LYS A 13 -13.41 26.82 3.50
CA LYS A 13 -14.09 26.72 4.79
C LYS A 13 -13.13 26.34 5.93
N LEU A 14 -12.21 25.39 5.69
CA LEU A 14 -11.17 25.03 6.67
C LEU A 14 -10.20 26.19 6.91
N GLN A 15 -9.84 26.92 5.84
CA GLN A 15 -9.01 28.11 5.93
C GLN A 15 -9.73 29.26 6.66
N GLY A 16 -11.06 29.36 6.48
CA GLY A 16 -11.93 30.27 7.23
C GLY A 16 -11.89 30.01 8.74
N ILE A 17 -12.04 28.76 9.18
CA ILE A 17 -11.95 28.40 10.61
C ILE A 17 -10.55 28.67 11.16
N ARG A 18 -9.51 28.23 10.45
CA ARG A 18 -8.12 28.45 10.87
C ARG A 18 -7.84 29.93 11.15
N ASN A 19 -8.30 30.80 10.27
CA ASN A 19 -8.10 32.24 10.39
C ASN A 19 -9.01 32.87 11.46
N ALA A 20 -10.25 32.40 11.62
CA ALA A 20 -11.20 32.91 12.61
C ALA A 20 -10.83 32.53 14.05
N GLU A 21 -10.38 31.29 14.24
CA GLU A 21 -10.00 30.73 15.55
C GLU A 21 -8.49 30.80 15.82
N SER A 22 -7.73 31.44 14.93
CA SER A 22 -6.28 31.66 15.05
C SER A 22 -5.47 30.38 15.27
N HIS A 23 -5.90 29.27 14.66
CA HIS A 23 -5.14 28.01 14.72
C HIS A 23 -3.85 28.11 13.91
N SER A 24 -2.77 27.57 14.47
CA SER A 24 -1.45 27.57 13.82
C SER A 24 -1.34 26.61 12.62
N SER A 25 -2.21 25.59 12.56
CA SER A 25 -2.20 24.56 11.53
C SER A 25 -3.61 24.00 11.30
N TYR A 26 -3.81 23.33 10.17
CA TYR A 26 -5.05 22.59 9.90
C TYR A 26 -5.24 21.39 10.84
N ASP A 27 -4.15 20.80 11.34
CA ASP A 27 -4.19 19.74 12.35
C ASP A 27 -4.80 20.24 13.67
N SER A 28 -4.47 21.45 14.11
CA SER A 28 -5.10 22.07 15.29
C SER A 28 -6.60 22.34 15.10
N VAL A 29 -6.99 22.76 13.89
CA VAL A 29 -8.41 22.92 13.52
C VAL A 29 -9.12 21.57 13.59
N ILE A 30 -8.57 20.54 12.95
CA ILE A 30 -9.18 19.20 12.90
C ILE A 30 -9.27 18.61 14.31
N LYS A 31 -8.21 18.68 15.12
CA LYS A 31 -8.22 18.21 16.51
C LYS A 31 -9.27 18.90 17.37
N THR A 32 -9.45 20.22 17.20
CA THR A 32 -10.46 20.99 17.92
C THR A 32 -11.87 20.57 17.50
N LEU A 33 -12.12 20.46 16.20
CA LEU A 33 -13.40 20.01 15.65
C LEU A 33 -13.76 18.57 16.06
N LEU A 34 -12.75 17.69 16.14
CA LEU A 34 -12.92 16.31 16.59
C LEU A 34 -13.23 16.24 18.10
N LYS A 35 -12.61 17.11 18.91
CA LYS A 35 -12.90 17.23 20.34
C LYS A 35 -14.32 17.75 20.59
N ASP A 36 -14.77 18.72 19.79
CA ASP A 36 -16.14 19.22 19.84
C ASP A 36 -17.16 18.15 19.42
N ARG A 37 -16.81 17.26 18.49
CA ARG A 37 -17.62 16.09 18.13
C ARG A 37 -17.69 15.05 19.25
N GLU A 38 -16.59 14.79 19.96
CA GLU A 38 -16.60 13.88 21.10
C GLU A 38 -17.55 14.39 22.19
N LEU A 39 -17.47 15.69 22.51
CA LEU A 39 -18.38 16.35 23.44
C LEU A 39 -19.85 16.31 22.96
N ALA A 40 -20.10 16.47 21.67
CA ALA A 40 -21.45 16.38 21.09
C ALA A 40 -22.00 14.94 21.10
N LYS A 41 -21.17 13.92 20.85
CA LYS A 41 -21.59 12.50 20.91
C LYS A 41 -22.01 12.08 22.32
N TYR A 42 -21.34 12.57 23.36
CA TYR A 42 -21.75 12.32 24.75
C TYR A 42 -23.07 13.03 25.13
N ALA A 43 -23.54 14.00 24.32
CA ALA A 43 -24.81 14.68 24.53
C ALA A 43 -25.97 14.10 23.67
N ASP A 44 -25.68 13.32 22.62
CA ASP A 44 -26.64 12.83 21.61
C ASP A 44 -27.03 11.35 21.77
N ASP A 45 -26.64 10.68 22.86
CA ASP A 45 -26.90 9.25 23.13
C ASP A 45 -28.40 8.91 23.37
N ASP A 46 -29.34 9.80 22.99
CA ASP A 46 -30.78 9.71 23.27
C ASP A 46 -31.69 9.77 22.02
N SER A 47 -31.20 9.84 20.78
CA SER A 47 -32.10 9.67 19.61
C SER A 47 -31.44 9.17 18.33
N ASN A 48 -31.85 7.97 17.93
CA ASN A 48 -31.41 7.23 16.74
C ASN A 48 -32.23 7.66 15.50
N THR A 49 -31.60 8.12 14.41
CA THR A 49 -32.17 7.96 13.05
C THR A 49 -31.10 8.08 11.96
N ALA A 50 -30.99 7.06 11.11
CA ALA A 50 -30.07 6.96 9.98
C ALA A 50 -30.68 7.54 8.70
N ILE A 51 -29.88 8.29 7.92
CA ILE A 51 -30.10 8.52 6.49
C ILE A 51 -28.75 8.45 5.76
N ASP A 52 -28.72 7.53 4.81
CA ASP A 52 -27.65 7.18 3.87
C ASP A 52 -27.68 8.13 2.67
N GLU A 53 -26.54 8.65 2.22
CA GLU A 53 -26.44 9.33 0.91
C GLU A 53 -24.98 9.38 0.42
N SER A 54 -24.75 8.64 -0.67
CA SER A 54 -23.49 8.46 -1.41
C SER A 54 -23.21 9.67 -2.32
N ILE A 55 -22.03 10.27 -2.18
CA ILE A 55 -21.48 11.27 -3.11
C ILE A 55 -20.22 10.67 -3.72
N LYS A 56 -20.31 10.28 -5.01
CA LYS A 56 -19.19 9.75 -5.81
C LYS A 56 -18.12 10.82 -6.04
N SER A 57 -16.89 10.55 -5.62
CA SER A 57 -15.67 11.24 -6.12
C SER A 57 -15.45 10.88 -7.59
N GLN A 58 -14.99 11.83 -8.40
CA GLN A 58 -14.68 11.67 -9.82
C GLN A 58 -13.28 11.07 -10.06
N ASP A 59 -12.90 10.04 -9.31
CA ASP A 59 -11.84 9.16 -9.79
C ASP A 59 -12.46 8.15 -10.74
N ALA A 60 -11.74 7.82 -11.82
CA ALA A 60 -12.14 6.71 -12.69
C ALA A 60 -12.42 5.49 -11.79
N ASP A 61 -13.48 4.75 -12.12
CA ASP A 61 -14.04 3.61 -11.38
C ASP A 61 -13.01 2.46 -11.32
N ILE A 62 -11.91 2.67 -10.59
CA ILE A 62 -10.88 1.68 -10.30
C ILE A 62 -11.44 0.89 -9.12
N ASP A 63 -11.64 -0.42 -9.34
CA ASP A 63 -12.09 -1.39 -8.34
C ASP A 63 -10.98 -1.59 -7.28
N LYS A 64 -10.87 -0.63 -6.36
CA LYS A 64 -9.92 -0.64 -5.24
C LYS A 64 -10.54 -1.38 -4.05
N MET A 65 -9.70 -2.05 -3.26
CA MET A 65 -10.16 -2.68 -2.02
C MET A 65 -10.69 -1.66 -0.99
N PHE A 66 -10.17 -0.43 -1.01
CA PHE A 66 -10.56 0.65 -0.11
C PHE A 66 -10.87 1.91 -0.91
N ASP A 67 -12.09 2.42 -0.79
CA ASP A 67 -12.50 3.65 -1.48
C ASP A 67 -11.80 4.91 -0.94
N ASP A 68 -11.36 4.88 0.33
CA ASP A 68 -10.84 6.04 1.05
C ASP A 68 -9.31 5.99 1.28
N LEU A 69 -8.64 4.91 0.86
CA LEU A 69 -7.19 4.76 0.89
C LEU A 69 -6.67 4.65 -0.54
N THR A 70 -5.74 5.52 -0.91
CA THR A 70 -5.19 5.54 -2.26
C THR A 70 -3.66 5.60 -2.21
N VAL A 71 -2.99 4.73 -2.96
CA VAL A 71 -1.54 4.83 -3.11
C VAL A 71 -1.21 6.07 -3.94
N LEU A 72 -0.18 6.81 -3.54
CA LEU A 72 0.20 8.09 -4.14
C LEU A 72 0.37 8.02 -5.67
N ALA A 73 0.83 6.87 -6.19
CA ALA A 73 1.02 6.63 -7.62
C ALA A 73 -0.30 6.57 -8.43
N GLU A 74 -1.44 6.35 -7.77
CA GLU A 74 -2.78 6.32 -8.37
C GLU A 74 -3.44 7.70 -8.41
N LEU A 75 -2.90 8.69 -7.70
CA LEU A 75 -3.39 10.07 -7.68
C LEU A 75 -3.02 10.78 -8.98
N THR A 76 -3.84 10.58 -10.01
CA THR A 76 -3.62 11.11 -11.37
C THR A 76 -4.56 12.25 -11.74
N GLY A 77 -5.52 12.58 -10.86
CA GLY A 77 -6.50 13.64 -11.04
C GLY A 77 -6.13 14.96 -10.34
N SER A 78 -6.95 15.99 -10.57
CA SER A 78 -6.95 17.19 -9.72
C SER A 78 -7.68 16.87 -8.42
N HIS A 79 -6.94 16.68 -7.34
CA HIS A 79 -7.51 16.48 -6.01
C HIS A 79 -7.56 17.83 -5.28
N ASP A 80 -8.73 18.47 -5.24
CA ASP A 80 -8.95 19.71 -4.48
C ASP A 80 -9.18 19.44 -2.97
N ASP A 81 -8.49 18.42 -2.44
CA ASP A 81 -8.67 17.87 -1.09
C ASP A 81 -7.38 17.95 -0.27
N VAL A 82 -7.52 17.94 1.06
CA VAL A 82 -6.39 17.81 1.99
C VAL A 82 -6.04 16.33 2.11
N LEU A 83 -4.83 15.98 1.70
CA LEU A 83 -4.32 14.61 1.76
C LEU A 83 -3.43 14.41 2.98
N PHE A 84 -3.61 13.28 3.65
CA PHE A 84 -2.78 12.83 4.75
C PHE A 84 -1.92 11.69 4.24
N LEU A 85 -0.60 11.86 4.27
CA LEU A 85 0.33 10.82 3.83
C LEU A 85 0.80 9.98 5.01
N TRP A 86 0.70 8.66 4.87
CA TRP A 86 1.05 7.70 5.91
C TRP A 86 2.12 6.73 5.43
N CYS A 87 3.02 6.38 6.34
CA CYS A 87 3.99 5.32 6.12
C CYS A 87 3.30 3.96 6.29
N PRO A 88 3.23 3.11 5.24
CA PRO A 88 2.60 1.80 5.37
C PRO A 88 3.43 0.86 6.25
N ASN A 89 4.73 1.11 6.40
CA ASN A 89 5.63 0.24 7.14
C ASN A 89 5.43 0.33 8.66
N CYS A 90 5.23 1.54 9.20
CA CYS A 90 5.09 1.76 10.65
C CYS A 90 3.81 2.49 11.07
N GLY A 91 2.93 2.80 10.13
CA GLY A 91 1.69 3.54 10.38
C GLY A 91 1.92 4.97 10.89
N ASN A 92 3.09 5.56 10.65
CA ASN A 92 3.37 6.93 11.08
C ASN A 92 2.85 7.93 10.04
N GLU A 93 2.14 8.94 10.52
CA GLU A 93 1.78 10.11 9.71
C GLU A 93 3.06 10.84 9.28
N LEU A 94 3.16 11.20 8.00
CA LEU A 94 4.36 11.79 7.43
C LEU A 94 4.18 13.29 7.20
N VAL A 95 3.12 13.67 6.48
CA VAL A 95 2.88 15.07 6.09
C VAL A 95 1.43 15.28 5.62
N HIS A 96 0.97 16.52 5.75
CA HIS A 96 -0.26 17.02 5.14
C HIS A 96 0.05 17.75 3.84
N LEU A 97 -0.59 17.36 2.75
CA LEU A 97 -0.44 18.02 1.45
C LEU A 97 -1.76 18.65 1.03
N THR A 98 -1.66 19.88 0.53
CA THR A 98 -2.71 20.49 -0.28
C THR A 98 -2.21 20.51 -1.70
N VAL A 99 -2.88 19.76 -2.58
CA VAL A 99 -2.40 19.52 -3.93
C VAL A 99 -3.22 20.39 -4.88
N GLU A 100 -2.63 21.46 -5.42
CA GLU A 100 -3.33 22.34 -6.37
C GLU A 100 -3.18 21.88 -7.84
N ARG A 101 -2.34 20.85 -8.09
CA ARG A 101 -2.07 20.27 -9.41
C ARG A 101 -1.74 18.77 -9.27
N PRO A 102 -2.05 17.92 -10.27
CA PRO A 102 -1.74 16.49 -10.22
C PRO A 102 -0.28 16.25 -9.84
N LEU A 103 -0.05 15.37 -8.86
CA LEU A 103 1.30 15.00 -8.46
C LEU A 103 1.91 14.13 -9.56
N GLY A 104 2.93 14.65 -10.24
CA GLY A 104 3.66 13.87 -11.23
C GLY A 104 4.37 12.68 -10.57
N ARG A 105 4.36 11.52 -11.26
CA ARG A 105 4.95 10.22 -10.84
C ARG A 105 6.45 10.25 -10.47
N SER A 106 7.13 11.39 -10.54
CA SER A 106 8.59 11.53 -10.39
C SER A 106 9.04 12.55 -9.35
N VAL A 107 8.16 13.06 -8.48
CA VAL A 107 8.46 14.26 -7.65
C VAL A 107 8.27 14.02 -6.16
N PHE A 108 8.60 12.84 -5.65
CA PHE A 108 8.41 12.59 -4.22
C PHE A 108 9.45 11.67 -3.61
N GLU A 109 10.60 12.23 -3.23
CA GLU A 109 11.56 11.55 -2.35
C GLU A 109 11.20 11.83 -0.89
N MET A 110 10.80 10.80 -0.14
CA MET A 110 10.48 10.95 1.28
C MET A 110 10.94 9.75 2.09
N GLU A 111 11.58 10.02 3.21
CA GLU A 111 11.98 9.03 4.21
C GLU A 111 11.10 9.18 5.45
N CYS A 112 10.60 8.06 5.97
CA CYS A 112 9.85 8.06 7.22
C CYS A 112 10.76 8.40 8.40
N GLN A 113 10.51 9.51 9.08
CA GLN A 113 11.34 9.95 10.21
C GLN A 113 11.31 9.00 11.42
N ARG A 114 10.35 8.06 11.47
CA ARG A 114 10.22 7.09 12.57
C ARG A 114 10.93 5.77 12.30
N CYS A 115 10.79 5.21 11.11
CA CYS A 115 11.37 3.90 10.75
C CYS A 115 12.50 3.99 9.72
N LEU A 116 12.84 5.21 9.28
CA LEU A 116 13.88 5.52 8.29
C LEU A 116 13.70 4.82 6.94
N THR A 117 12.50 4.32 6.67
CA THR A 117 12.21 3.68 5.39
C THR A 117 12.04 4.74 4.30
N HIS A 118 12.70 4.54 3.16
CA HIS A 118 12.52 5.34 1.95
C HIS A 118 11.19 4.95 1.26
N LEU A 119 10.42 5.94 0.83
CA LEU A 119 9.05 5.78 0.35
C LEU A 119 8.84 6.39 -1.05
N ASP A 120 9.92 6.57 -1.78
CA ASP A 120 10.11 7.55 -2.84
C ASP A 120 9.41 7.25 -4.18
N SER A 121 8.53 6.25 -4.26
CA SER A 121 7.78 6.05 -5.50
C SER A 121 6.53 5.16 -5.50
N GLN A 122 6.34 4.15 -4.64
CA GLN A 122 5.22 3.20 -4.85
C GLN A 122 4.62 2.59 -3.58
N ALA A 123 4.82 3.24 -2.44
CA ALA A 123 4.31 2.73 -1.16
C ALA A 123 3.67 3.79 -0.26
N ILE A 124 3.80 5.07 -0.58
CA ILE A 124 3.12 6.11 0.21
C ILE A 124 1.62 5.97 -0.03
N VAL A 125 0.88 5.82 1.06
CA VAL A 125 -0.58 5.81 1.03
C VAL A 125 -1.09 7.18 1.46
N ALA A 126 -1.92 7.76 0.61
CA ALA A 126 -2.75 8.89 0.94
C ALA A 126 -4.08 8.40 1.53
N ILE A 127 -4.44 8.95 2.68
CA ILE A 127 -5.74 8.73 3.30
C ILE A 127 -6.61 9.93 2.96
N GLU A 128 -7.75 9.66 2.32
CA GLU A 128 -8.81 10.65 2.18
C GLU A 128 -9.58 10.75 3.49
N LEU A 129 -10.00 11.96 3.87
CA LEU A 129 -10.75 12.28 5.10
C LEU A 129 -12.10 11.53 5.25
N ARG A 130 -12.40 10.62 4.33
CA ARG A 130 -13.55 9.72 4.33
C ARG A 130 -13.30 8.48 5.20
N TYR A 131 -12.03 8.12 5.44
CA TYR A 131 -11.63 6.96 6.21
C TYR A 131 -11.87 7.14 7.73
N PRO A 132 -12.41 6.16 8.47
CA PRO A 132 -12.62 6.23 9.92
C PRO A 132 -11.30 6.07 10.69
N LEU A 133 -10.38 7.01 10.47
CA LEU A 133 -8.98 6.96 10.90
C LEU A 133 -8.86 6.81 12.42
N GLU A 134 -9.61 7.59 13.21
CA GLU A 134 -9.47 7.60 14.66
C GLU A 134 -9.89 6.25 15.27
N GLN A 135 -10.97 5.65 14.76
CA GLN A 135 -11.42 4.34 15.20
C GLN A 135 -10.34 3.29 14.90
N LYS A 136 -9.78 3.31 13.70
CA LYS A 136 -8.73 2.37 13.27
C LYS A 136 -7.40 2.58 13.99
N MET A 137 -7.09 3.81 14.39
CA MET A 137 -5.94 4.13 15.24
C MET A 137 -6.12 3.56 16.65
N ILE A 138 -7.32 3.68 17.23
CA ILE A 138 -7.66 3.09 18.53
C ILE A 138 -7.63 1.56 18.48
N GLU A 139 -8.17 0.98 17.41
CA GLU A 139 -8.22 -0.47 17.18
C GLU A 139 -6.87 -1.06 16.75
N GLY A 140 -5.86 -0.23 16.48
CA GLY A 140 -4.54 -0.66 16.01
C GLY A 140 -4.54 -1.30 14.62
N GLN A 141 -5.58 -1.07 13.82
CA GLN A 141 -5.77 -1.70 12.51
C GLN A 141 -5.21 -0.88 11.36
N LEU A 142 -4.94 0.41 11.58
CA LEU A 142 -4.50 1.34 10.54
C LEU A 142 -3.31 0.81 9.72
N GLN A 143 -2.26 0.32 10.39
CA GLN A 143 -1.07 -0.20 9.70
C GLN A 143 -1.39 -1.42 8.81
N ALA A 144 -2.26 -2.31 9.28
CA ALA A 144 -2.68 -3.48 8.50
C ALA A 144 -3.49 -3.08 7.27
N ASP A 145 -4.36 -2.07 7.41
CA ASP A 145 -5.16 -1.54 6.31
C ASP A 145 -4.27 -0.81 5.28
N LEU A 146 -3.29 -0.02 5.73
CA LEU A 146 -2.28 0.62 4.87
C LEU A 146 -1.46 -0.40 4.10
N LYS A 147 -0.98 -1.47 4.76
CA LYS A 147 -0.27 -2.57 4.10
C LYS A 147 -1.15 -3.25 3.05
N SER A 148 -2.41 -3.53 3.40
CA SER A 148 -3.37 -4.17 2.48
C SER A 148 -3.66 -3.31 1.25
N CYS A 149 -3.76 -1.99 1.43
CA CYS A 149 -3.92 -1.04 0.33
C CYS A 149 -2.72 -1.08 -0.65
N VAL A 150 -1.48 -1.13 -0.14
CA VAL A 150 -0.27 -1.25 -0.99
C VAL A 150 -0.24 -2.60 -1.73
N VAL A 151 -0.57 -3.70 -1.05
CA VAL A 151 -0.63 -5.04 -1.68
C VAL A 151 -1.69 -5.08 -2.78
N ASP A 152 -2.88 -4.54 -2.54
CA ASP A 152 -3.96 -4.43 -3.53
C ASP A 152 -3.51 -3.63 -4.76
N TYR A 153 -2.85 -2.49 -4.55
CA TYR A 153 -2.31 -1.68 -5.64
C TYR A 153 -1.27 -2.44 -6.48
N TRP A 154 -0.30 -3.11 -5.85
CA TRP A 154 0.71 -3.89 -6.58
C TRP A 154 0.06 -5.05 -7.37
N ASP A 155 -0.91 -5.74 -6.77
CA ASP A 155 -1.65 -6.84 -7.40
C ASP A 155 -2.41 -6.38 -8.67
N ARG A 156 -3.17 -5.28 -8.54
CA ARG A 156 -3.91 -4.67 -9.66
C ARG A 156 -2.98 -4.13 -10.73
N THR A 157 -1.86 -3.52 -10.33
CA THR A 157 -0.87 -2.96 -11.27
C THR A 157 -0.26 -4.05 -12.15
N LEU A 158 0.20 -5.17 -11.58
CA LEU A 158 0.73 -6.28 -12.39
C LEU A 158 -0.34 -6.95 -13.25
N LYS A 159 -1.57 -7.10 -12.74
CA LYS A 159 -2.69 -7.61 -13.53
C LYS A 159 -2.97 -6.73 -14.77
N GLY A 160 -2.90 -5.42 -14.62
CA GLY A 160 -3.03 -4.47 -15.73
C GLY A 160 -1.95 -4.67 -16.81
N VAL A 161 -0.70 -4.88 -16.41
CA VAL A 161 0.44 -5.11 -17.33
C VAL A 161 0.24 -6.33 -18.24
N THR A 162 -0.38 -7.41 -17.74
CA THR A 162 -0.67 -8.59 -18.59
C THR A 162 -1.79 -8.36 -19.60
N THR A 163 -2.71 -7.44 -19.30
CA THR A 163 -3.92 -7.20 -20.09
C THR A 163 -3.67 -6.16 -21.18
N ASP A 164 -2.88 -5.13 -20.86
CA ASP A 164 -2.51 -4.07 -21.79
C ASP A 164 -1.18 -4.40 -22.47
N THR A 165 -1.24 -5.05 -23.63
CA THR A 165 -0.09 -5.30 -24.54
C THR A 165 0.57 -4.03 -25.12
N VAL A 166 0.28 -2.85 -24.57
CA VAL A 166 0.82 -1.57 -25.05
C VAL A 166 2.10 -1.25 -24.26
N GLU A 167 3.19 -1.00 -24.98
CA GLU A 167 4.50 -0.55 -24.48
C GLU A 167 4.37 0.75 -23.67
N THR A 168 3.88 0.65 -22.44
CA THR A 168 3.77 1.78 -21.52
C THR A 168 4.94 1.67 -20.56
N GLU A 169 5.85 2.65 -20.58
CA GLU A 169 6.89 2.71 -19.55
C GLU A 169 6.26 2.93 -18.17
N PRO A 170 6.76 2.25 -17.11
CA PRO A 170 7.92 1.33 -17.08
C PRO A 170 7.60 -0.09 -17.58
N SER A 171 8.60 -0.76 -18.17
CA SER A 171 8.48 -2.16 -18.60
C SER A 171 8.12 -3.09 -17.45
N ALA A 172 7.44 -4.20 -17.75
CA ALA A 172 7.01 -5.20 -16.76
C ALA A 172 8.16 -5.65 -15.83
N ALA A 173 9.33 -5.92 -16.41
CA ALA A 173 10.54 -6.28 -15.65
C ALA A 173 11.00 -5.19 -14.67
N ARG A 174 10.88 -3.91 -15.05
CA ARG A 174 11.21 -2.78 -14.18
C ARG A 174 10.20 -2.63 -13.04
N LEU A 175 8.91 -2.85 -13.29
CA LEU A 175 7.88 -2.86 -12.25
C LEU A 175 8.12 -3.98 -11.23
N VAL A 176 8.36 -5.21 -11.70
CA VAL A 176 8.67 -6.34 -10.82
C VAL A 176 9.92 -6.06 -9.99
N TRP A 177 10.99 -5.53 -10.60
CA TRP A 177 12.18 -5.13 -9.85
C TRP A 177 11.86 -4.06 -8.79
N GLN A 178 11.06 -3.03 -9.12
CA GLN A 178 10.66 -2.01 -8.15
C GLN A 178 9.90 -2.63 -6.96
N PHE A 179 8.88 -3.45 -7.23
CA PHE A 179 8.11 -4.11 -6.17
C PHE A 179 8.97 -5.06 -5.32
N ASP A 180 9.91 -5.79 -5.94
CA ASP A 180 10.87 -6.64 -5.23
C ASP A 180 11.76 -5.84 -4.26
N GLN A 181 12.29 -4.69 -4.69
CA GLN A 181 13.10 -3.83 -3.82
C GLN A 181 12.28 -3.31 -2.63
N TYR A 182 11.04 -2.87 -2.88
CA TYR A 182 10.15 -2.39 -1.81
C TYR A 182 9.78 -3.50 -0.83
N HIS A 183 9.45 -4.69 -1.34
CA HIS A 183 9.10 -5.84 -0.50
C HIS A 183 10.27 -6.25 0.41
N LYS A 184 11.50 -6.29 -0.13
CA LYS A 184 12.73 -6.55 0.64
C LYS A 184 13.01 -5.47 1.68
N GLN A 185 12.73 -4.20 1.36
CA GLN A 185 12.95 -3.09 2.29
C GLN A 185 11.95 -3.09 3.45
N PHE A 186 10.70 -3.45 3.19
CA PHE A 186 9.65 -3.49 4.20
C PHE A 186 9.64 -4.75 5.06
N ASP A 187 10.21 -5.85 4.56
CA ASP A 187 10.24 -7.14 5.26
C ASP A 187 8.83 -7.62 5.66
N TRP A 188 7.88 -7.45 4.75
CA TRP A 188 6.49 -7.80 4.98
C TRP A 188 6.22 -9.28 4.69
N ASP A 189 5.49 -9.95 5.59
CA ASP A 189 4.87 -11.24 5.25
C ASP A 189 3.88 -11.04 4.09
N TRP A 190 4.14 -11.69 2.97
CA TRP A 190 3.26 -11.66 1.80
C TRP A 190 2.03 -12.56 2.02
N PRO A 191 0.80 -12.12 1.68
CA PRO A 191 -0.40 -12.95 1.81
C PRO A 191 -0.36 -14.19 0.91
N THR A 192 -0.71 -15.36 1.45
CA THR A 192 -0.75 -16.63 0.70
C THR A 192 -1.93 -16.76 -0.26
N ALA A 193 -2.92 -15.87 -0.16
CA ALA A 193 -4.10 -15.85 -1.03
C ALA A 193 -3.90 -15.03 -2.32
N VAL A 194 -2.78 -14.28 -2.42
CA VAL A 194 -2.50 -13.34 -3.51
C VAL A 194 -1.22 -13.78 -4.22
N PRO A 195 -1.16 -13.75 -5.58
CA PRO A 195 0.09 -13.97 -6.29
C PRO A 195 1.21 -13.06 -5.78
N THR A 196 2.43 -13.60 -5.71
CA THR A 196 3.58 -12.81 -5.25
C THR A 196 3.98 -11.79 -6.29
N VAL A 197 4.49 -10.65 -5.83
CA VAL A 197 5.07 -9.59 -6.68
C VAL A 197 6.60 -9.54 -6.61
N SER A 198 7.19 -10.39 -5.76
CA SER A 198 8.62 -10.44 -5.47
C SER A 198 9.11 -11.88 -5.36
N PHE A 199 10.44 -12.05 -5.35
CA PHE A 199 11.08 -13.36 -5.19
C PHE A 199 12.22 -13.25 -4.19
N VAL A 200 11.96 -13.69 -2.95
CA VAL A 200 12.84 -13.54 -1.79
C VAL A 200 13.40 -14.91 -1.33
N PRO A 201 14.70 -14.99 -0.99
CA PRO A 201 15.30 -16.18 -0.36
C PRO A 201 14.60 -16.61 0.93
N GLY A 202 14.57 -17.92 1.19
CA GLY A 202 13.91 -18.52 2.36
C GLY A 202 12.39 -18.65 2.22
N VAL A 203 11.81 -18.25 1.10
CA VAL A 203 10.37 -18.38 0.82
C VAL A 203 10.13 -19.53 -0.16
N THR A 204 9.06 -20.29 0.10
CA THR A 204 8.58 -21.35 -0.78
C THR A 204 7.34 -20.89 -1.53
N TYR A 205 7.45 -20.95 -2.86
CA TYR A 205 6.40 -20.60 -3.79
C TYR A 205 5.78 -21.86 -4.38
N ARG A 206 4.50 -21.81 -4.70
CA ARG A 206 3.84 -22.77 -5.59
C ARG A 206 3.60 -22.09 -6.92
N ASN A 207 4.14 -22.67 -7.99
CA ASN A 207 3.74 -22.32 -9.35
C ASN A 207 2.35 -22.94 -9.60
N THR A 208 1.36 -22.10 -9.88
CA THR A 208 -0.05 -22.48 -10.07
C THR A 208 -0.33 -23.04 -11.45
N ALA A 209 0.55 -22.80 -12.44
CA ALA A 209 0.44 -23.37 -13.79
C ALA A 209 0.97 -24.82 -13.83
N THR A 210 2.04 -25.11 -13.10
CA THR A 210 2.68 -26.44 -13.09
C THR A 210 2.43 -27.25 -11.82
N ASP A 211 1.85 -26.63 -10.79
CA ASP A 211 1.70 -27.17 -9.42
C ASP A 211 3.05 -27.56 -8.75
N GLU A 212 4.15 -26.98 -9.23
CA GLU A 212 5.48 -27.19 -8.66
C GLU A 212 5.71 -26.33 -7.41
N ARG A 213 6.40 -26.89 -6.42
CA ARG A 213 6.90 -26.16 -5.25
C ARG A 213 8.35 -25.74 -5.46
N ILE A 214 8.63 -24.47 -5.22
CA ILE A 214 9.90 -23.82 -5.52
C ILE A 214 10.36 -23.07 -4.26
N GLU A 215 11.37 -23.60 -3.59
CA GLU A 215 12.03 -22.93 -2.47
C GLU A 215 13.16 -22.06 -3.02
N ALA A 216 13.09 -20.74 -2.78
CA ALA A 216 14.18 -19.82 -3.08
C ALA A 216 15.28 -19.97 -2.04
N VAL A 217 16.49 -20.37 -2.43
CA VAL A 217 17.59 -20.65 -1.49
C VAL A 217 18.45 -19.41 -1.30
N GLU A 218 19.03 -18.89 -2.37
CA GLU A 218 19.94 -17.74 -2.34
C GLU A 218 19.97 -17.03 -3.69
N ALA A 219 20.24 -15.72 -3.67
CA ALA A 219 20.52 -14.96 -4.88
C ALA A 219 21.91 -15.35 -5.43
N VAL A 220 21.98 -15.53 -6.74
CA VAL A 220 23.22 -15.90 -7.47
C VAL A 220 23.87 -14.67 -8.10
N THR A 221 23.08 -13.63 -8.35
CA THR A 221 23.53 -12.35 -8.88
C THR A 221 23.22 -11.24 -7.89
N GLU A 222 23.85 -10.07 -8.10
CA GLU A 222 23.56 -8.83 -7.39
C GLU A 222 23.34 -7.70 -8.41
N HIS A 223 22.23 -7.77 -9.14
CA HIS A 223 21.87 -6.74 -10.09
C HIS A 223 21.33 -5.51 -9.36
N ARG A 224 21.87 -4.33 -9.71
CA ARG A 224 21.39 -3.06 -9.13
C ARG A 224 20.04 -2.60 -9.65
N ASN A 225 19.72 -2.95 -10.91
CA ASN A 225 18.58 -2.39 -11.64
C ASN A 225 17.72 -3.49 -12.32
N ALA A 226 17.84 -4.73 -11.88
CA ALA A 226 17.09 -5.87 -12.40
C ALA A 226 16.91 -6.90 -11.29
N LEU A 227 15.93 -7.80 -11.46
CA LEU A 227 15.74 -8.90 -10.52
C LEU A 227 16.95 -9.85 -10.57
N ASP A 228 17.29 -10.45 -9.43
CA ASP A 228 18.37 -11.43 -9.38
C ASP A 228 17.98 -12.78 -9.95
N SER A 229 19.00 -13.55 -10.36
CA SER A 229 18.85 -14.98 -10.58
C SER A 229 19.00 -15.70 -9.24
N TYR A 230 18.28 -16.81 -9.06
CA TYR A 230 18.23 -17.51 -7.78
C TYR A 230 18.55 -18.98 -7.93
N LYS A 231 19.27 -19.50 -6.94
CA LYS A 231 19.37 -20.93 -6.73
C LYS A 231 18.10 -21.38 -6.01
N VAL A 232 17.48 -22.44 -6.51
CA VAL A 232 16.20 -22.93 -6.00
C VAL A 232 16.24 -24.42 -5.74
N ARG A 233 15.33 -24.89 -4.89
CA ARG A 233 14.95 -26.30 -4.82
C ARG A 233 13.54 -26.47 -5.35
N ARG A 234 13.39 -27.31 -6.37
CA ARG A 234 12.11 -27.62 -6.99
C ARG A 234 11.65 -28.98 -6.53
N SER A 235 10.37 -29.10 -6.19
CA SER A 235 9.74 -30.38 -5.90
C SER A 235 8.39 -30.47 -6.58
N THR A 236 8.13 -31.62 -7.21
CA THR A 236 6.80 -31.96 -7.74
C THR A 236 6.06 -32.82 -6.71
N ALA A 237 4.76 -32.99 -6.88
CA ALA A 237 3.94 -33.86 -6.03
C ALA A 237 4.46 -35.31 -5.92
N GLY A 238 5.38 -35.74 -6.82
CA GLY A 238 6.03 -37.05 -6.82
C GLY A 238 7.27 -37.20 -5.93
N GLY A 239 7.76 -36.13 -5.29
CA GLY A 239 8.69 -36.21 -4.15
C GLY A 239 10.18 -36.06 -4.45
N ASP A 240 10.59 -35.93 -5.71
CA ASP A 240 12.00 -35.63 -6.01
C ASP A 240 12.29 -34.14 -5.86
N VAL A 241 13.29 -33.82 -5.02
CA VAL A 241 13.80 -32.47 -4.82
C VAL A 241 15.02 -32.26 -5.72
N ILE A 242 14.90 -31.36 -6.68
CA ILE A 242 15.97 -31.04 -7.63
C ILE A 242 16.52 -29.66 -7.30
N SER A 243 17.84 -29.55 -7.17
CA SER A 243 18.52 -28.25 -7.12
C SER A 243 18.61 -27.70 -8.54
N ASP A 244 18.14 -26.48 -8.72
CA ASP A 244 18.11 -25.80 -10.01
C ASP A 244 18.53 -24.33 -9.85
N GLN A 245 18.75 -23.63 -10.96
CA GLN A 245 18.98 -22.19 -10.98
C GLN A 245 17.96 -21.54 -11.91
N LEU A 246 17.22 -20.58 -11.38
CA LEU A 246 16.29 -19.76 -12.14
C LEU A 246 16.96 -18.45 -12.51
N ASP A 247 16.87 -18.12 -13.80
CA ASP A 247 17.27 -16.83 -14.34
C ASP A 247 16.22 -15.74 -14.04
N SER A 248 16.69 -14.51 -14.02
CA SER A 248 15.87 -13.32 -13.77
C SER A 248 14.65 -13.23 -14.70
N SER A 249 14.81 -13.52 -16.00
CA SER A 249 13.71 -13.46 -16.98
C SER A 249 12.60 -14.45 -16.66
N THR A 250 12.92 -15.72 -16.38
CA THR A 250 11.92 -16.72 -16.01
C THR A 250 11.13 -16.31 -14.76
N ILE A 251 11.79 -15.74 -13.75
CA ILE A 251 11.12 -15.31 -12.53
C ILE A 251 10.20 -14.11 -12.80
N VAL A 252 10.66 -13.13 -13.58
CA VAL A 252 9.84 -12.00 -14.00
C VAL A 252 8.61 -12.49 -14.76
N ASP A 253 8.78 -13.41 -15.71
CA ASP A 253 7.68 -13.97 -16.49
C ASP A 253 6.64 -14.64 -15.59
N TRP A 254 7.07 -15.46 -14.62
CA TRP A 254 6.15 -16.11 -13.68
C TRP A 254 5.42 -15.12 -12.76
N ILE A 255 6.08 -14.05 -12.32
CA ILE A 255 5.45 -13.01 -11.49
C ILE A 255 4.42 -12.23 -12.33
N VAL A 256 4.81 -11.81 -13.54
CA VAL A 256 3.93 -11.06 -14.44
C VAL A 256 2.71 -11.90 -14.82
N ASN A 257 2.91 -13.17 -15.19
CA ASN A 257 1.82 -14.11 -15.49
C ASN A 257 1.05 -14.57 -14.25
N ARG A 258 1.43 -14.10 -13.06
CA ARG A 258 0.79 -14.36 -11.76
C ARG A 258 0.74 -15.84 -11.40
N GLU A 259 1.77 -16.56 -11.78
CA GLU A 259 1.85 -18.01 -11.61
C GLU A 259 2.35 -18.38 -10.21
N LEU A 260 3.04 -17.49 -9.50
CA LEU A 260 3.65 -17.80 -8.21
C LEU A 260 2.79 -17.33 -7.04
N VAL A 261 2.52 -18.23 -6.09
CA VAL A 261 1.84 -17.93 -4.83
C VAL A 261 2.70 -18.41 -3.67
N VAL A 262 2.80 -17.60 -2.61
CA VAL A 262 3.55 -18.00 -1.40
C VAL A 262 2.81 -19.11 -0.67
N THR A 263 3.53 -20.17 -0.28
CA THR A 263 2.97 -21.30 0.46
C THR A 263 3.57 -21.45 1.85
N GLU A 264 4.88 -21.25 1.98
CA GLU A 264 5.59 -21.29 3.27
C GLU A 264 6.64 -20.18 3.29
N GLN A 265 6.72 -19.46 4.39
CA GLN A 265 7.81 -18.51 4.67
C GLN A 265 8.63 -19.11 5.80
N SER A 266 9.93 -19.34 5.55
CA SER A 266 10.83 -19.79 6.61
C SER A 266 10.98 -18.65 7.61
N ILE A 267 10.22 -18.66 8.69
CA ILE A 267 10.51 -17.79 9.83
C ILE A 267 11.91 -18.21 10.28
N GLY A 268 12.89 -17.33 10.10
CA GLY A 268 14.21 -17.48 10.67
C GLY A 268 14.08 -17.56 12.19
N THR A 269 13.87 -18.77 12.72
CA THR A 269 14.14 -19.05 14.13
C THR A 269 15.64 -18.90 14.31
N THR A 270 16.07 -17.69 14.58
CA THR A 270 17.34 -17.40 15.23
C THR A 270 17.32 -18.21 16.52
N LYS A 271 17.95 -19.40 16.50
CA LYS A 271 18.29 -20.12 17.72
C LYS A 271 19.14 -19.15 18.54
N LEU A 272 18.55 -18.62 19.61
CA LEU A 272 19.27 -18.06 20.74
C LEU A 272 20.16 -19.17 21.29
N THR A 273 21.40 -19.19 20.83
CA THR A 273 22.46 -19.96 21.46
C THR A 273 22.70 -19.31 22.82
N THR A 274 22.34 -20.02 23.87
CA THR A 274 22.64 -19.67 25.27
C THR A 274 24.08 -20.03 25.58
#